data_AF-A0A7C4NVJ1-F1
#
_entry.id   AF-A0A7C4NVJ1-F1
#
_cell.length_a   1.000
_cell.length_b   1.000
_cell.length_c   1.000
_cell.angle_alpha   90.00
_cell.angle_beta   90.00
_cell.angle_gamma   90.00
#
_symmetry.space_group_name_H-M   'P 1'
#
loop_
_entity.id
_entity.type
_entity.pdbx_description
1 polymer ?
#
loop_
_entity_poly.entity_id
_entity_poly.type
_entity_poly.pdbx_seq_one_letter_code
_entity_poly.pdbx_strand_id
1 'polypeptide(L)'
;MKIKEFLINRYGPLKIKEPILLDNFNLIWGKNEEGKTLTIEALIKLLIGEDIKNFENINRIEEKPEGYVIIKDSSGKEIKFTRKKEKV
;
A
#
# COMPACT_ATOMS: atom_id res chain seq x y z
N MET A 1 -9.68 -13.21 -4.60
CA MET A 1 -8.47 -12.76 -3.88
C MET A 1 -8.88 -11.72 -2.85
N LYS A 2 -8.27 -11.72 -1.65
CA LYS A 2 -8.58 -10.76 -0.57
C LYS A 2 -7.27 -10.24 0.03
N ILE A 3 -7.12 -8.93 0.19
CA ILE A 3 -6.00 -8.35 0.93
C ILE A 3 -6.25 -8.61 2.43
N LYS A 4 -5.30 -9.25 3.10
CA LYS A 4 -5.39 -9.60 4.53
C LYS A 4 -4.71 -8.55 5.41
N GLU A 5 -3.56 -8.07 4.97
CA GLU A 5 -2.71 -7.19 5.75
C GLU A 5 -1.81 -6.39 4.82
N PHE A 6 -1.47 -5.17 5.21
CA PHE A 6 -0.36 -4.45 4.61
C PHE A 6 0.41 -3.64 5.65
N LEU A 7 1.66 -3.33 5.32
CA LEU A 7 2.48 -2.37 6.05
C LEU A 7 3.18 -1.47 5.03
N ILE A 8 3.10 -0.16 5.25
CA ILE A 8 3.84 0.85 4.49
C ILE A 8 4.88 1.45 5.44
N ASN A 9 6.13 1.04 5.28
CA ASN A 9 7.24 1.51 6.11
C ASN A 9 7.67 2.93 5.76
N ARG A 10 7.66 3.27 4.47
CA ARG A 10 8.03 4.60 3.95
C ARG A 10 7.20 4.91 2.71
N TYR A 11 6.53 6.05 2.71
CA TYR A 11 5.91 6.67 1.53
C TYR A 11 5.40 8.08 1.88
N GLY A 12 6.12 9.11 1.44
CA GLY A 12 5.84 10.50 1.77
C GLY A 12 5.72 10.72 3.29
N PRO A 13 4.74 11.53 3.75
CA PRO A 13 4.55 11.83 5.17
C PRO A 13 3.82 10.74 5.97
N LEU A 14 3.55 9.55 5.39
CA LEU A 14 2.81 8.50 6.10
C LEU A 14 3.56 8.00 7.33
N LYS A 15 2.85 7.86 8.45
CA LYS A 15 3.38 7.39 9.75
C LYS A 15 2.68 6.11 10.19
N ILE A 16 2.75 5.05 9.38
CA ILE A 16 2.21 3.74 9.71
C ILE A 16 3.32 2.93 10.38
N LYS A 17 3.15 2.63 11.68
CA LYS A 17 4.16 1.91 12.48
C LYS A 17 3.89 0.42 12.60
N GLU A 18 2.61 0.05 12.54
CA GLU A 18 2.14 -1.32 12.75
C GLU A 18 1.40 -1.81 11.50
N PRO A 19 1.39 -3.14 11.25
CA PRO A 19 0.62 -3.71 10.15
C PRO A 19 -0.87 -3.40 10.28
N ILE A 20 -1.50 -3.02 9.16
CA ILE A 20 -2.94 -2.80 9.08
C ILE A 20 -3.59 -4.09 8.62
N LEU A 21 -4.37 -4.69 9.52
CA LEU A 21 -5.19 -5.87 9.23
C LEU A 21 -6.49 -5.43 8.54
N LEU A 22 -6.87 -6.15 7.48
CA LEU A 22 -8.05 -5.86 6.68
C LEU A 22 -9.05 -7.01 6.75
N ASP A 23 -10.33 -6.64 6.81
CA ASP A 23 -11.43 -7.59 6.73
C ASP A 23 -12.41 -7.26 5.59
N ASN A 24 -13.63 -7.78 5.64
CA ASN A 24 -14.66 -7.62 4.59
C ASN A 24 -15.04 -6.15 4.36
N PHE A 25 -14.93 -5.31 5.39
CA PHE A 25 -15.16 -3.88 5.31
C PHE A 25 -14.10 -3.15 6.14
N ASN A 26 -13.52 -2.10 5.56
CA ASN A 26 -12.46 -1.32 6.19
C ASN A 26 -12.72 0.17 5.94
N LEU A 27 -12.64 0.98 6.99
CA LEU A 27 -12.77 2.42 6.92
C LEU A 27 -11.40 3.07 7.16
N ILE A 28 -10.88 3.77 6.16
CA ILE A 28 -9.72 4.65 6.33
C ILE A 28 -10.25 6.07 6.54
N TRP A 29 -10.19 6.55 7.78
CA TRP A 29 -10.72 7.85 8.19
C TRP A 29 -9.64 8.69 8.88
N GLY A 30 -9.83 10.01 8.84
CA GLY A 30 -8.94 11.01 9.41
C GLY A 30 -9.28 12.42 8.89
N LYS A 31 -8.68 13.45 9.47
CA LYS A 31 -8.80 14.84 8.98
C LYS A 31 -8.11 15.03 7.64
N ASN A 32 -8.28 16.21 7.03
CA ASN A 32 -7.54 16.58 5.83
C ASN A 32 -6.03 16.41 6.07
N GLU A 33 -5.31 15.98 5.03
CA GLU A 33 -3.86 15.79 5.04
C GLU A 33 -3.31 14.70 5.98
N GLU A 34 -4.17 13.95 6.69
CA GLU A 34 -3.72 12.82 7.54
C GLU A 34 -3.29 11.56 6.73
N GLY A 35 -3.16 11.67 5.41
CA GLY A 35 -2.56 10.62 4.59
C GLY A 35 -3.52 9.59 4.01
N LYS A 36 -4.84 9.73 4.17
CA LYS A 36 -5.84 8.78 3.62
C LYS A 36 -5.59 8.42 2.14
N THR A 37 -5.50 9.43 1.28
CA THR A 37 -5.26 9.24 -0.16
C THR A 37 -3.89 8.62 -0.42
N LEU A 38 -2.86 9.05 0.30
CA LEU A 38 -1.50 8.52 0.18
C LEU A 38 -1.42 7.04 0.59
N THR A 39 -2.18 6.62 1.63
CA THR A 39 -2.24 5.22 2.05
C THR A 39 -2.81 4.33 0.94
N ILE A 40 -3.89 4.77 0.28
CA ILE A 40 -4.47 4.03 -0.84
C ILE A 40 -3.50 4.00 -2.04
N GLU A 41 -2.87 5.13 -2.38
CA GLU A 41 -1.90 5.19 -3.47
C GLU A 41 -0.70 4.27 -3.24
N ALA A 42 -0.12 4.28 -2.03
CA ALA A 42 0.97 3.40 -1.66
C ALA A 42 0.58 1.93 -1.77
N LEU A 43 -0.62 1.57 -1.29
CA LEU A 43 -1.14 0.21 -1.37
C LEU A 43 -1.29 -0.26 -2.82
N ILE A 44 -1.83 0.58 -3.70
CA ILE A 44 -1.96 0.27 -5.13
C ILE A 44 -0.57 0.09 -5.76
N LYS A 45 0.38 0.99 -5.49
CA LYS A 45 1.76 0.90 -6.00
C LYS A 45 2.49 -0.35 -5.48
N LEU A 46 2.26 -0.76 -4.23
CA LEU A 46 2.81 -2.01 -3.68
C LEU A 46 2.25 -3.25 -4.41
N LEU A 47 0.97 -3.22 -4.78
CA LEU A 47 0.27 -4.32 -5.45
C LEU A 47 0.62 -4.47 -6.94
N ILE A 48 0.61 -3.36 -7.68
CA ILE A 48 0.61 -3.36 -9.15
C ILE A 48 1.91 -2.79 -9.74
N GLY A 49 2.55 -1.88 -9.02
CA GLY A 49 3.77 -1.20 -9.45
C GLY A 49 3.62 0.20 -9.99
N GLU A 50 4.64 0.64 -10.72
CA GLU A 50 4.89 2.07 -11.01
C GLU A 50 4.20 2.56 -12.28
N ASP A 51 4.03 1.68 -13.28
CA ASP A 51 3.44 2.02 -14.56
C ASP A 51 1.91 1.95 -14.53
N ILE A 52 1.31 2.68 -13.60
CA ILE A 52 -0.15 2.81 -13.54
C ILE A 52 -0.58 3.95 -14.46
N LYS A 53 -0.54 3.69 -15.78
CA LYS A 53 -0.86 4.64 -16.85
C LYS A 53 -2.24 5.30 -16.74
N ASN A 54 -3.13 4.72 -15.94
CA ASN A 54 -4.53 5.15 -15.83
C ASN A 54 -4.81 6.05 -14.61
N PHE A 55 -3.81 6.42 -13.80
CA PHE A 55 -4.00 7.32 -12.67
C PHE A 55 -3.26 8.63 -12.90
N GLU A 56 -4.00 9.68 -13.22
CA GLU A 56 -3.48 11.04 -13.22
C GLU A 56 -2.98 11.39 -11.81
N ASN A 57 -1.77 11.96 -11.70
CA ASN A 57 -1.15 12.43 -10.45
C ASN A 57 -0.75 11.38 -9.40
N ILE A 58 -0.78 10.08 -9.68
CA ILE A 58 -0.33 9.05 -8.73
C ILE A 58 1.19 9.12 -8.44
N ASN A 59 1.96 9.74 -9.35
CA ASN A 59 3.41 9.91 -9.25
C ASN A 59 3.84 11.25 -8.62
N ARG A 60 2.98 11.87 -7.80
CA ARG A 60 3.27 13.12 -7.07
C ARG A 60 4.31 13.00 -5.95
N ILE A 61 4.59 11.78 -5.49
CA ILE A 61 5.66 11.48 -4.53
C ILE A 61 6.79 10.82 -5.32
N GLU A 62 8.00 11.42 -5.26
CA GLU A 62 9.18 10.92 -5.96
C GLU A 62 9.63 9.54 -5.44
N GLU A 63 9.51 9.31 -4.14
CA GLU A 63 9.92 8.04 -3.54
C GLU A 63 8.93 6.90 -3.78
N LYS A 64 9.48 5.69 -3.90
CA LYS A 64 8.71 4.45 -4.03
C LYS A 64 8.22 4.01 -2.64
N PRO A 65 6.99 3.49 -2.52
CA PRO A 65 6.54 2.96 -1.25
C PRO A 65 7.36 1.72 -0.88
N GLU A 66 7.89 1.71 0.33
CA GLU A 66 8.54 0.55 0.92
C GLU A 66 7.58 -0.16 1.87
N GLY A 67 7.52 -1.49 1.81
CA GLY A 67 6.57 -2.22 2.61
C GLY A 67 6.22 -3.60 2.06
N TYR A 68 5.07 -4.11 2.51
CA TYR A 68 4.52 -5.35 2.02
C TYR A 68 2.99 -5.37 2.04
N VAL A 69 2.44 -6.30 1.24
CA VAL A 69 1.02 -6.63 1.21
C VAL A 69 0.88 -8.14 1.24
N ILE A 70 -0.02 -8.66 2.08
CA ILE A 70 -0.38 -10.08 2.13
C ILE A 70 -1.76 -10.24 1.50
N ILE A 71 -1.84 -11.09 0.48
CA ILE A 71 -3.08 -11.43 -0.22
C ILE A 71 -3.40 -12.90 -0.02
N LYS A 72 -4.66 -13.21 0.25
CA LYS A 72 -5.21 -14.56 0.22
C LYS A 72 -5.84 -14.84 -1.15
N ASP A 73 -5.40 -15.88 -1.84
CA ASP A 73 -5.99 -16.29 -3.11
C ASP A 73 -7.30 -17.09 -2.93
N SER A 74 -7.89 -17.57 -4.03
CA SER A 74 -9.13 -18.35 -3.99
C SER A 74 -8.95 -19.76 -3.41
N SER A 75 -7.73 -20.31 -3.41
CA SER A 75 -7.40 -21.58 -2.75
C SER A 75 -7.18 -21.43 -1.25
N GLY A 76 -7.08 -20.18 -0.78
CA GLY A 76 -6.80 -19.84 0.61
C GLY A 76 -5.31 -19.70 0.92
N LYS A 77 -4.42 -19.81 -0.07
CA LYS A 77 -2.98 -19.60 0.09
C LYS A 77 -2.66 -18.12 0.26
N GLU A 78 -1.71 -17.84 1.14
CA GLU A 78 -1.20 -16.48 1.38
C GLU A 78 0.02 -16.19 0.49
N ILE A 79 -0.01 -15.02 -0.16
CA ILE A 79 1.03 -14.52 -1.04
C ILE A 79 1.49 -13.16 -0.50
N LYS A 80 2.78 -13.03 -0.22
CA LYS A 80 3.39 -11.79 0.26
C LYS A 80 4.09 -11.06 -0.88
N PHE A 81 3.60 -9.87 -1.19
CA PHE A 81 4.24 -8.92 -2.10
C PHE A 81 5.11 -7.99 -1.26
N THR A 82 6.40 -7.86 -1.59
CA THR A 82 7.31 -6.95 -0.91
C THR A 82 7.98 -6.03 -1.92
N ARG A 83 8.11 -4.76 -1.54
CA ARG A 83 9.00 -3.81 -2.20
C ARG A 83 9.99 -3.28 -1.18
N LYS A 84 11.27 -3.49 -1.46
CA LYS A 84 12.38 -2.92 -0.71
C LYS A 84 13.08 -1.89 -1.58
N LYS A 85 13.73 -0.93 -0.94
CA LYS A 85 14.72 -0.07 -1.61
C LYS A 85 15.72 -0.97 -2.36
N GLU A 86 15.86 -0.74 -3.66
CA GLU A 86 17.06 -1.19 -4.37
C GLU A 86 18.25 -0.54 -3.67
N LYS A 87 19.23 -1.33 -3.26
CA LYS A 87 20.49 -0.78 -2.76
C LYS A 87 21.15 -0.10 -3.96
N VAL A 88 21.33 1.22 -3.88
CA VAL A 88 22.26 1.96 -4.73
C VAL A 88 23.68 1.55 -4.36
#